data_AF-A0AAZ3P1A1-F1
#
_entry.id   AF-A0AAZ3P1A1-F1
#
_cell.length_a   1.000
_cell.length_b   1.000
_cell.length_c   1.000
_cell.angle_alpha   90.00
_cell.angle_beta   90.00
_cell.angle_gamma   90.00
#
_symmetry.space_group_name_H-M   'P 1'
#
loop_
_entity.id
_entity.type
_entity.pdbx_description
1 polymer ?
#
loop_
_entity_poly.entity_id
_entity_poly.type
_entity_poly.pdbx_seq_one_letter_code
_entity_poly.pdbx_strand_id
1 'polypeptide(L)'
;MVRTLNNMVELRGSRFGRPWPRHGLKLLFWFANDYIVFDNDNQMFANYDPEEGDFGFHHFRNRRECENNVCKRLLPFSEYPFYEVGNLHLPTSKSLPEYVRGGNTHQKDDSNMDRLIISMRPDRIVVKVYVTQHEDLKSFDPVNTYCISRSLLMIIRQYTLRKFLGQVGYYTQNVIAPRESGDTRIDMDGGSRAPPSAPPRAAPGFWESYCTIL
;
A
#
# COMPACT_ATOMS: atom_id res chain seq x y z
N MET A 1 -4.33 18.40 -3.69
CA MET A 1 -5.57 17.66 -3.35
C MET A 1 -5.32 16.19 -3.67
N VAL A 2 -5.68 15.27 -2.77
CA VAL A 2 -5.50 13.82 -3.02
C VAL A 2 -6.58 13.34 -3.99
N ARG A 3 -6.19 12.61 -5.04
CA ARG A 3 -7.12 12.09 -6.04
C ARG A 3 -7.98 10.97 -5.45
N THR A 4 -9.28 11.00 -5.74
CA THR A 4 -10.21 9.93 -5.36
C THR A 4 -10.32 8.87 -6.45
N LEU A 5 -10.26 7.59 -6.07
CA LEU A 5 -10.52 6.43 -6.93
C LEU A 5 -11.97 5.96 -6.74
N ASN A 6 -12.73 5.95 -7.81
CA ASN A 6 -14.19 5.75 -7.79
C ASN A 6 -14.63 4.36 -8.25
N ASN A 7 -13.77 3.66 -8.99
CA ASN A 7 -14.10 2.39 -9.63
C ASN A 7 -12.86 1.50 -9.82
N MET A 8 -13.10 0.26 -10.23
CA MET A 8 -12.07 -0.76 -10.43
C MET A 8 -11.06 -0.39 -11.52
N VAL A 9 -11.46 0.36 -12.55
CA VAL A 9 -10.58 0.79 -13.64
C VAL A 9 -9.57 1.82 -13.13
N GLU A 10 -10.04 2.78 -12.34
CA GLU A 10 -9.18 3.77 -11.67
C GLU A 10 -8.22 3.10 -10.68
N LEU A 11 -8.72 2.15 -9.88
CA LEU A 11 -7.88 1.37 -8.96
C LEU A 11 -6.80 0.58 -9.72
N ARG A 12 -7.16 -0.10 -10.81
CA ARG A 12 -6.21 -0.79 -11.69
C ARG A 12 -5.17 0.15 -12.28
N GLY A 13 -5.61 1.32 -12.74
CA GLY A 13 -4.77 2.36 -13.35
C GLY A 13 -3.81 3.01 -12.36
N SER A 14 -4.17 3.09 -11.08
CA SER A 14 -3.31 3.64 -10.01
C SER A 14 -2.07 2.81 -9.73
N ARG A 15 -2.06 1.53 -10.10
CA ARG A 15 -1.01 0.54 -9.79
C ARG A 15 -0.74 0.32 -8.30
N PHE A 16 -1.61 0.81 -7.40
CA PHE A 16 -1.49 0.55 -5.98
C PHE A 16 -1.43 -0.96 -5.68
N GLY A 17 -0.57 -1.37 -4.75
CA GLY A 17 -0.38 -2.77 -4.34
C GLY A 17 0.08 -3.68 -5.48
N ARG A 18 0.74 -3.12 -6.52
CA ARG A 18 1.27 -3.87 -7.67
C ARG A 18 2.72 -3.44 -7.97
N PRO A 19 3.53 -4.33 -8.56
CA PRO A 19 3.23 -5.72 -8.93
C PRO A 19 3.23 -6.68 -7.72
N TRP A 20 2.92 -7.96 -7.94
CA TRP A 20 3.29 -9.01 -6.96
C TRP A 20 4.79 -8.90 -6.65
N PRO A 21 5.24 -9.02 -5.39
CA PRO A 21 4.56 -9.61 -4.22
C PRO A 21 3.82 -8.64 -3.30
N ARG A 22 3.66 -7.36 -3.70
CA ARG A 22 3.03 -6.32 -2.90
C ARG A 22 1.66 -6.72 -2.34
N HIS A 23 1.36 -6.31 -1.11
CA HIS A 23 0.19 -6.79 -0.38
C HIS A 23 -0.98 -5.79 -0.34
N GLY A 24 -0.78 -4.55 -0.79
CA GLY A 24 -1.73 -3.45 -0.63
C GLY A 24 -3.14 -3.75 -1.16
N LEU A 25 -3.27 -4.43 -2.29
CA LEU A 25 -4.58 -4.81 -2.83
C LEU A 25 -5.28 -5.86 -1.95
N LYS A 26 -4.54 -6.82 -1.39
CA LYS A 26 -5.10 -7.80 -0.44
C LYS A 26 -5.52 -7.11 0.86
N LEU A 27 -4.73 -6.15 1.31
CA LEU A 27 -5.04 -5.33 2.49
C LEU A 27 -6.32 -4.51 2.27
N LEU A 28 -6.47 -3.85 1.11
CA LEU A 28 -7.69 -3.13 0.75
C LEU A 28 -8.91 -4.05 0.65
N PHE A 29 -8.73 -5.26 0.12
CA PHE A 29 -9.78 -6.27 0.05
C PHE A 29 -10.25 -6.68 1.46
N TRP A 30 -9.31 -7.03 2.34
CA TRP A 30 -9.60 -7.35 3.74
C TRP A 30 -10.32 -6.20 4.44
N PHE A 31 -9.82 -4.98 4.27
CA PHE A 31 -10.42 -3.80 4.88
C PHE A 31 -11.89 -3.64 4.48
N ALA A 32 -12.20 -3.76 3.19
CA ALA A 32 -13.56 -3.59 2.67
C ALA A 32 -14.52 -4.71 3.11
N ASN A 33 -14.03 -5.95 3.24
CA ASN A 33 -14.87 -7.13 3.48
C ASN A 33 -15.00 -7.51 4.96
N ASP A 34 -13.92 -7.35 5.74
CA ASP A 34 -13.81 -7.90 7.09
C ASP A 34 -13.69 -6.79 8.16
N TYR A 35 -12.98 -5.70 7.88
CA TYR A 35 -12.75 -4.65 8.89
C TYR A 35 -13.92 -3.67 9.02
N ILE A 36 -14.63 -3.37 7.92
CA ILE A 36 -15.78 -2.45 7.95
C ILE A 36 -17.11 -3.13 7.62
N VAL A 37 -18.19 -2.59 8.18
CA VAL A 37 -19.57 -2.87 7.79
C VAL A 37 -20.26 -1.60 7.30
N PHE A 38 -21.26 -1.78 6.44
CA PHE A 38 -22.12 -0.70 5.98
C PHE A 38 -23.46 -0.77 6.71
N ASP A 39 -23.92 0.35 7.26
CA ASP A 39 -25.28 0.48 7.77
C ASP A 39 -26.30 0.69 6.61
N ASN A 40 -27.57 0.86 6.97
CA ASN A 40 -28.64 1.11 5.99
C ASN A 40 -28.49 2.45 5.23
N ASP A 41 -27.78 3.42 5.80
CA ASP A 41 -27.46 4.72 5.19
C ASP A 41 -26.14 4.69 4.40
N ASN A 42 -25.57 3.50 4.24
CA ASN A 42 -24.25 3.24 3.67
C ASN A 42 -23.12 3.99 4.41
N GLN A 43 -23.24 4.28 5.70
CA GLN A 43 -22.10 4.72 6.51
C GLN A 43 -21.18 3.53 6.80
N MET A 44 -19.87 3.80 6.83
CA MET A 44 -18.85 2.79 7.09
C MET A 44 -18.56 2.76 8.58
N PHE A 45 -18.81 1.63 9.24
CA PHE A 45 -18.44 1.41 10.64
C PHE A 45 -17.27 0.43 10.72
N ALA A 46 -16.26 0.76 11.52
CA ALA A 46 -15.20 -0.17 11.85
C ALA A 46 -15.70 -1.22 12.86
N ASN A 47 -15.41 -2.49 12.60
CA ASN A 47 -15.74 -3.59 13.51
C ASN A 47 -14.85 -3.61 14.77
N TYR A 48 -13.64 -3.05 14.65
CA TYR A 48 -12.61 -3.00 15.69
C TYR A 48 -12.17 -1.56 15.91
N ASP A 49 -11.73 -1.24 17.12
CA ASP A 49 -11.15 0.06 17.42
C ASP A 49 -9.65 0.07 17.03
N PRO A 50 -9.21 0.91 16.08
CA PRO A 50 -7.80 1.01 15.71
C PRO A 50 -6.89 1.50 16.86
N GLU A 51 -7.43 2.08 17.94
CA GLU A 51 -6.65 2.45 19.13
C GLU A 51 -6.14 1.24 19.92
N GLU A 52 -6.80 0.08 19.79
CA GLU A 52 -6.35 -1.17 20.42
C GLU A 52 -5.09 -1.74 19.75
N GLY A 53 -4.73 -1.24 18.55
CA GLY A 53 -3.51 -1.62 17.83
C GLY A 53 -3.58 -2.97 17.11
N ASP A 54 -4.75 -3.63 17.14
CA ASP A 54 -5.02 -4.85 16.39
C ASP A 54 -4.70 -4.68 14.91
N PHE A 55 -4.34 -5.78 14.25
CA PHE A 55 -3.94 -5.81 12.84
C PHE A 55 -2.69 -4.97 12.49
N GLY A 56 -2.05 -4.34 13.48
CA GLY A 56 -0.97 -3.38 13.25
C GLY A 56 -1.43 -1.94 13.08
N PHE A 57 -2.68 -1.63 13.47
CA PHE A 57 -3.14 -0.25 13.49
C PHE A 57 -2.33 0.61 14.47
N HIS A 58 -2.13 1.87 14.12
CA HIS A 58 -1.53 2.88 15.00
C HIS A 58 -1.88 4.28 14.50
N HIS A 59 -1.73 5.30 15.35
CA HIS A 59 -2.02 6.68 14.98
C HIS A 59 -1.10 7.17 13.84
N PHE A 60 -1.72 7.72 12.80
CA PHE A 60 -1.03 8.44 11.74
C PHE A 60 -1.10 9.94 11.99
N ARG A 61 0.03 10.55 12.36
CA ARG A 61 0.06 11.97 12.75
C ARG A 61 -0.14 12.95 11.58
N ASN A 62 -0.08 12.48 10.32
CA ASN A 62 -0.14 13.30 9.11
C ASN A 62 0.72 14.57 9.22
N ARG A 63 1.99 14.41 9.64
CA ARG A 63 2.88 15.52 10.02
C ARG A 63 3.12 16.46 8.83
N ARG A 64 3.45 17.72 9.13
CA ARG A 64 3.77 18.72 8.11
C ARG A 64 5.26 18.57 7.85
N GLU A 65 5.59 18.12 6.66
CA GLU A 65 6.97 17.91 6.24
C GLU A 65 7.36 19.03 5.28
N CYS A 66 8.54 19.58 5.50
CA CYS A 66 9.04 20.74 4.79
C CYS A 66 10.33 20.37 4.07
N GLU A 67 10.32 20.48 2.76
CA GLU A 67 11.49 20.28 1.91
C GLU A 67 11.64 21.51 1.00
N ASN A 68 12.85 22.07 0.93
CA ASN A 68 13.15 23.24 0.10
C ASN A 68 12.17 24.42 0.31
N ASN A 69 11.84 24.72 1.58
CA ASN A 69 10.87 25.74 1.99
C ASN A 69 9.41 25.50 1.54
N VAL A 70 9.10 24.33 0.96
CA VAL A 70 7.75 23.90 0.62
C VAL A 70 7.29 22.90 1.66
N CYS A 71 6.28 23.27 2.43
CA CYS A 71 5.72 22.39 3.45
C CYS A 71 4.39 21.79 3.01
N LYS A 72 4.30 20.47 3.01
CA LYS A 72 3.09 19.72 2.66
C LYS A 72 2.79 18.65 3.71
N ARG A 73 1.52 18.28 3.78
CA ARG A 73 1.08 17.07 4.46
C ARG A 73 0.78 16.01 3.41
N LEU A 74 0.88 14.73 3.77
CA LEU A 74 0.48 13.65 2.89
C LEU A 74 -1.02 13.74 2.57
N LEU A 75 -1.84 13.90 3.62
CA LEU A 75 -3.29 13.95 3.53
C LEU A 75 -3.83 15.36 3.83
N PRO A 76 -5.02 15.72 3.31
CA PRO A 76 -5.70 16.93 3.73
C PRO A 76 -5.96 16.95 5.25
N PHE A 77 -6.23 18.14 5.78
CA PHE A 77 -6.69 18.25 7.16
C PHE A 77 -8.01 17.51 7.36
N SER A 78 -8.16 16.87 8.51
CA SER A 78 -9.40 16.22 8.96
C SER A 78 -9.65 16.64 10.39
N GLU A 79 -10.92 16.79 10.75
CA GLU A 79 -11.37 17.03 12.13
C GLU A 79 -11.18 15.78 13.01
N TYR A 80 -11.01 14.62 12.39
CA TYR A 80 -10.90 13.33 13.06
C TYR A 80 -9.50 12.73 12.95
N PRO A 81 -9.07 11.96 13.96
CA PRO A 81 -7.77 11.30 13.94
C PRO A 81 -7.61 10.38 12.73
N PHE A 82 -6.35 10.19 12.34
CA PHE A 82 -5.98 9.21 11.34
C PHE A 82 -5.29 8.00 11.99
N TYR A 83 -5.52 6.82 11.42
CA TYR A 83 -4.88 5.58 11.80
C TYR A 83 -4.34 4.87 10.56
N GLU A 84 -3.14 4.31 10.67
CA GLU A 84 -2.45 3.59 9.61
C GLU A 84 -2.43 2.09 9.89
N VAL A 85 -2.55 1.28 8.84
CA VAL A 85 -2.31 -0.17 8.88
C VAL A 85 -1.59 -0.62 7.60
N GLY A 86 -0.93 -1.78 7.68
CA GLY A 86 -0.28 -2.42 6.55
C GLY A 86 1.21 -2.68 6.76
N ASN A 87 1.81 -2.21 7.84
CA ASN A 87 3.18 -2.59 8.17
C ASN A 87 3.24 -4.03 8.72
N LEU A 88 3.63 -4.97 7.87
CA LEU A 88 3.74 -6.40 8.19
C LEU A 88 4.94 -6.76 9.08
N HIS A 89 5.76 -5.79 9.49
CA HIS A 89 6.85 -6.00 10.45
C HIS A 89 6.41 -5.81 11.90
N LEU A 90 5.22 -5.25 12.14
CA LEU A 90 4.72 -5.09 13.51
C LEU A 90 4.29 -6.45 14.08
N PRO A 91 4.60 -6.77 15.34
CA PRO A 91 4.12 -8.01 15.97
C PRO A 91 2.60 -8.16 15.92
N THR A 92 1.86 -7.05 16.12
CA THR A 92 0.39 -7.01 16.07
C THR A 92 -0.15 -7.27 14.66
N SER A 93 0.63 -7.04 13.60
CA SER A 93 0.24 -7.35 12.22
C SER A 93 0.02 -8.84 11.98
N LYS A 94 0.50 -9.74 12.86
CA LYS A 94 0.24 -11.19 12.79
C LYS A 94 -1.25 -11.55 12.85
N SER A 95 -2.08 -10.67 13.41
CA SER A 95 -3.54 -10.82 13.44
C SER A 95 -4.21 -10.52 12.09
N LEU A 96 -3.50 -9.91 11.11
CA LEU A 96 -3.98 -9.81 9.74
C LEU A 96 -4.13 -11.22 9.12
N PRO A 97 -5.14 -11.43 8.25
CA PRO A 97 -5.32 -12.69 7.57
C PRO A 97 -4.06 -13.13 6.81
N GLU A 98 -3.80 -14.43 6.79
CA GLU A 98 -2.62 -14.98 6.11
C GLU A 98 -2.56 -14.59 4.63
N TYR A 99 -3.71 -14.53 3.94
CA TYR A 99 -3.75 -14.13 2.54
C TYR A 99 -3.28 -12.67 2.31
N VAL A 100 -3.44 -11.79 3.30
CA VAL A 100 -2.93 -10.41 3.27
C VAL A 100 -1.41 -10.42 3.47
N ARG A 101 -0.92 -11.19 4.44
CA ARG A 101 0.51 -11.26 4.77
C ARG A 101 1.33 -12.05 3.75
N GLY A 102 0.68 -12.91 2.97
CA GLY A 102 1.34 -13.78 2.00
C GLY A 102 2.04 -12.99 0.89
N GLY A 103 3.30 -13.34 0.62
CA GLY A 103 4.18 -12.65 -0.32
C GLY A 103 5.20 -11.72 0.35
N ASN A 104 5.02 -11.40 1.63
CA ASN A 104 6.06 -10.70 2.40
C ASN A 104 7.34 -11.55 2.45
N THR A 105 8.45 -10.98 2.01
CA THR A 105 9.75 -11.68 2.00
C THR A 105 10.52 -11.48 3.30
N HIS A 106 10.08 -10.56 4.16
CA HIS A 106 10.81 -10.08 5.33
C HIS A 106 12.19 -9.47 5.00
N GLN A 107 12.41 -9.09 3.73
CA GLN A 107 13.64 -8.46 3.25
C GLN A 107 13.43 -6.96 3.02
N LYS A 108 14.54 -6.28 2.66
CA LYS A 108 14.53 -4.88 2.23
C LYS A 108 14.00 -4.76 0.79
N ASP A 109 12.74 -5.08 0.56
CA ASP A 109 12.13 -5.01 -0.77
C ASP A 109 10.76 -4.31 -0.77
N ASP A 110 10.07 -4.40 -1.91
CA ASP A 110 8.77 -3.76 -2.12
C ASP A 110 7.60 -4.52 -1.49
N SER A 111 7.80 -5.68 -0.88
CA SER A 111 6.70 -6.53 -0.42
C SER A 111 5.91 -5.97 0.78
N ASN A 112 6.46 -5.00 1.52
CA ASN A 112 5.87 -4.40 2.74
C ASN A 112 5.80 -2.86 2.71
N MET A 113 5.67 -2.24 1.53
CA MET A 113 5.57 -0.77 1.41
C MET A 113 4.13 -0.24 1.39
N ASP A 114 3.12 -1.07 1.21
CA ASP A 114 1.72 -0.61 1.07
C ASP A 114 1.08 -0.27 2.41
N ARG A 115 0.32 0.83 2.45
CA ARG A 115 -0.41 1.28 3.64
C ARG A 115 -1.85 1.66 3.31
N LEU A 116 -2.74 1.41 4.27
CA LEU A 116 -4.04 2.05 4.37
C LEU A 116 -4.00 3.07 5.50
N ILE A 117 -4.56 4.24 5.25
CA ILE A 117 -4.78 5.27 6.28
C ILE A 117 -6.27 5.57 6.33
N ILE A 118 -6.88 5.47 7.51
CA ILE A 118 -8.29 5.78 7.72
C ILE A 118 -8.43 7.01 8.61
N SER A 119 -9.44 7.83 8.35
CA SER A 119 -9.91 8.85 9.30
C SER A 119 -11.20 8.36 9.94
N MET A 120 -11.26 8.37 11.27
CA MET A 120 -12.36 7.74 12.01
C MET A 120 -12.86 8.63 13.15
N ARG A 121 -14.19 8.71 13.27
CA ARG A 121 -14.88 9.39 14.38
C ARG A 121 -14.83 8.56 15.67
N PRO A 122 -15.05 9.17 16.84
CA PRO A 122 -15.16 8.44 18.12
C PRO A 122 -16.29 7.39 18.16
N ASP A 123 -17.33 7.53 17.35
CA ASP A 123 -18.42 6.55 17.21
C ASP A 123 -18.11 5.42 16.22
N ARG A 124 -16.82 5.23 15.87
CA ARG A 124 -16.29 4.22 14.92
C ARG A 124 -16.74 4.38 13.47
N ILE A 125 -17.32 5.53 13.11
CA ILE A 125 -17.63 5.85 11.72
C ILE A 125 -16.33 6.21 10.98
N VAL A 126 -16.00 5.43 9.96
CA VAL A 126 -14.90 5.69 9.05
C VAL A 126 -15.32 6.75 8.04
N VAL A 127 -14.66 7.90 8.07
CA VAL A 127 -15.01 9.07 7.25
C VAL A 127 -14.24 9.09 5.92
N LYS A 128 -12.95 8.73 5.97
CA LYS A 128 -12.07 8.67 4.80
C LYS A 128 -11.19 7.44 4.84
N VAL A 129 -10.92 6.89 3.67
CA VAL A 129 -9.99 5.78 3.47
C VAL A 129 -9.00 6.22 2.40
N TYR A 130 -7.72 6.07 2.69
CA TYR A 130 -6.63 6.37 1.78
C TYR A 130 -5.77 5.13 1.59
N VAL A 131 -5.31 4.93 0.37
CA VAL A 131 -4.24 3.99 0.03
C VAL A 131 -2.99 4.79 -0.28
N THR A 132 -1.85 4.30 0.17
CA THR A 132 -0.55 4.91 -0.10
C THR A 132 0.54 3.86 -0.03
N GLN A 133 1.76 4.26 -0.37
CA GLN A 133 2.95 3.44 -0.28
C GLN A 133 4.08 4.26 0.32
N HIS A 134 5.06 3.61 0.93
CA HIS A 134 6.33 4.25 1.18
C HIS A 134 7.13 4.42 -0.11
N GLU A 135 7.82 5.55 -0.28
CA GLU A 135 8.82 5.72 -1.35
C GLU A 135 10.21 5.22 -0.93
N ASP A 136 10.48 5.25 0.38
CA ASP A 136 11.71 4.75 0.99
C ASP A 136 11.42 4.04 2.33
N LEU A 137 12.35 4.00 3.28
CA LEU A 137 12.14 3.31 4.56
C LEU A 137 11.34 4.11 5.58
N LYS A 138 11.04 5.38 5.29
CA LYS A 138 10.49 6.36 6.24
C LYS A 138 9.41 7.22 5.62
N SER A 139 9.57 7.58 4.35
CA SER A 139 8.78 8.59 3.66
C SER A 139 7.62 7.96 2.90
N PHE A 140 6.48 8.65 2.88
CA PHE A 140 5.33 8.26 2.09
C PHE A 140 5.43 8.86 0.69
N ASP A 141 4.87 8.16 -0.30
CA ASP A 141 4.78 8.63 -1.68
C ASP A 141 3.52 9.50 -1.87
N PRO A 142 3.63 10.84 -1.92
CA PRO A 142 2.48 11.71 -2.10
C PRO A 142 1.88 11.63 -3.51
N VAL A 143 2.62 11.15 -4.50
CA VAL A 143 2.16 11.00 -5.89
C VAL A 143 1.26 9.76 -6.00
N ASN A 144 1.63 8.67 -5.33
CA ASN A 144 0.88 7.43 -5.29
C ASN A 144 0.01 7.28 -4.03
N THR A 145 -0.53 8.40 -3.56
CA THR A 145 -1.53 8.46 -2.49
C THR A 145 -2.89 8.79 -3.06
N TYR A 146 -3.89 7.98 -2.71
CA TYR A 146 -5.24 8.10 -3.26
C TYR A 146 -6.30 7.95 -2.18
N CYS A 147 -7.38 8.69 -2.27
CA CYS A 147 -8.59 8.45 -1.48
C CYS A 147 -9.42 7.37 -2.16
N ILE A 148 -9.90 6.39 -1.41
CA ILE A 148 -10.81 5.36 -1.93
C ILE A 148 -12.24 5.83 -1.67
N SER A 149 -13.04 5.92 -2.73
CA SER A 149 -14.45 6.27 -2.59
C SER A 149 -15.21 5.18 -1.83
N ARG A 150 -16.26 5.60 -1.13
CA ARG A 150 -17.22 4.69 -0.50
C ARG A 150 -17.79 3.67 -1.48
N SER A 151 -18.20 4.14 -2.66
CA SER A 151 -18.78 3.29 -3.70
C SER A 151 -17.80 2.22 -4.19
N LEU A 152 -16.50 2.54 -4.30
CA LEU A 152 -15.48 1.56 -4.65
C LEU A 152 -15.34 0.47 -3.57
N LEU A 153 -15.34 0.83 -2.28
CA LEU A 153 -15.31 -0.16 -1.19
C LEU A 153 -16.52 -1.10 -1.24
N MET A 154 -17.72 -0.56 -1.54
CA MET A 154 -18.92 -1.38 -1.74
C MET A 154 -18.81 -2.31 -2.95
N ILE A 155 -18.24 -1.83 -4.07
CA ILE A 155 -17.98 -2.66 -5.26
C ILE A 155 -17.03 -3.80 -4.91
N ILE A 156 -15.94 -3.53 -4.18
CA ILE A 156 -14.93 -4.55 -3.81
C ILE A 156 -15.57 -5.71 -3.03
N ARG A 157 -16.54 -5.44 -2.16
CA ARG A 157 -17.25 -6.45 -1.37
C ARG A 157 -18.07 -7.44 -2.21
N GLN A 158 -18.38 -7.12 -3.45
CA GLN A 158 -19.13 -8.00 -4.35
C GLN A 158 -18.23 -9.06 -5.01
N TYR A 159 -16.93 -9.02 -4.76
CA TYR A 159 -15.96 -9.92 -5.37
C TYR A 159 -15.41 -10.92 -4.35
N THR A 160 -15.09 -12.12 -4.83
CA THR A 160 -14.13 -12.98 -4.14
C THR A 160 -12.72 -12.41 -4.32
N LEU A 161 -11.80 -12.68 -3.38
CA LEU A 161 -10.42 -12.20 -3.45
C LEU A 161 -9.77 -12.46 -4.81
N ARG A 162 -9.89 -13.69 -5.34
CA ARG A 162 -9.32 -14.06 -6.66
C ARG A 162 -9.90 -13.22 -7.80
N LYS A 163 -11.23 -13.01 -7.83
CA LYS A 163 -11.86 -12.20 -8.88
C LYS A 163 -11.46 -10.73 -8.76
N PHE A 164 -11.41 -10.19 -7.54
CA PHE A 164 -10.94 -8.83 -7.27
C PHE A 164 -9.51 -8.62 -7.78
N LEU A 165 -8.57 -9.48 -7.36
CA LEU A 165 -7.16 -9.40 -7.75
C LEU A 165 -6.98 -9.54 -9.27
N GLY A 166 -7.76 -10.40 -9.92
CA GLY A 166 -7.78 -10.52 -11.39
C GLY A 166 -8.23 -9.23 -12.08
N GLN A 167 -9.33 -8.63 -11.60
CA GLN A 167 -9.90 -7.40 -12.17
C GLN A 167 -8.94 -6.20 -12.09
N VAL A 168 -8.23 -6.05 -10.97
CA VAL A 168 -7.25 -4.96 -10.78
C VAL A 168 -5.88 -5.25 -11.39
N GLY A 169 -5.72 -6.39 -12.08
CA GLY A 169 -4.50 -6.77 -12.78
C GLY A 169 -3.36 -7.21 -11.86
N TYR A 170 -3.64 -7.67 -10.65
CA TYR A 170 -2.60 -8.07 -9.68
C TYR A 170 -1.63 -9.12 -10.25
N TYR A 171 -2.14 -10.10 -10.99
CA TYR A 171 -1.35 -11.17 -11.59
C TYR A 171 -0.73 -10.83 -12.95
N THR A 172 -1.08 -9.69 -13.54
CA THR A 172 -0.44 -9.26 -14.79
C THR A 172 0.97 -8.77 -14.48
N GLN A 173 1.96 -9.62 -14.74
CA GLN A 173 3.35 -9.19 -14.82
C GLN A 173 3.49 -8.16 -15.95
N ASN A 174 4.40 -7.20 -15.80
CA ASN A 174 4.82 -6.35 -16.90
C ASN A 174 5.43 -7.27 -17.97
N VAL A 175 4.63 -7.71 -18.94
CA VAL A 175 5.13 -8.25 -20.20
C VAL A 175 5.76 -7.07 -20.92
N ILE A 176 7.07 -6.91 -20.76
CA ILE A 176 7.87 -6.17 -21.73
C ILE A 176 7.67 -6.92 -23.06
N ALA A 177 7.27 -6.18 -24.10
CA ALA A 177 6.83 -6.69 -25.40
C ALA A 177 7.82 -7.68 -26.07
N PRO A 178 7.35 -8.57 -26.97
CA PRO A 178 8.23 -9.45 -27.74
C PRO A 178 9.19 -8.67 -28.64
N ARG A 179 10.41 -9.21 -28.74
CA ARG A 179 11.55 -8.78 -29.55
C ARG A 179 11.22 -8.67 -31.04
N GLU A 180 11.65 -7.61 -31.70
CA GLU A 180 11.95 -7.68 -33.13
C GLU A 180 13.20 -8.53 -33.35
N SER A 181 13.10 -9.39 -34.36
CA SER A 181 14.04 -10.44 -34.72
C SER A 181 15.02 -9.95 -35.77
N GLY A 182 16.31 -10.28 -35.56
CA GLY A 182 17.27 -10.58 -36.62
C GLY A 182 17.95 -9.42 -37.33
N ASP A 183 19.23 -9.19 -37.04
CA ASP A 183 20.24 -9.44 -38.07
C ASP A 183 21.64 -9.66 -37.49
N THR A 184 22.33 -10.63 -38.07
CA THR A 184 23.62 -11.18 -37.66
C THR A 184 24.75 -10.39 -38.29
N ARG A 185 25.74 -9.88 -37.53
CA ARG A 185 27.17 -9.85 -37.92
C ARG A 185 28.06 -9.85 -36.67
N ILE A 186 29.00 -10.79 -36.67
CA ILE A 186 30.10 -10.95 -35.71
C ILE A 186 31.09 -9.79 -35.93
N ASP A 187 31.64 -9.23 -34.86
CA ASP A 187 33.06 -8.86 -34.77
C ASP A 187 33.49 -8.78 -33.30
N MET A 188 34.65 -9.38 -33.01
CA MET A 188 35.31 -9.38 -31.72
C MET A 188 35.94 -8.01 -31.45
N ASP A 189 35.75 -7.46 -30.25
CA ASP A 189 36.85 -6.78 -29.55
C ASP A 189 36.63 -6.76 -28.03
N GLY A 190 37.73 -6.92 -27.30
CA GLY A 190 37.79 -7.14 -25.87
C GLY A 190 37.53 -5.87 -25.05
N GLY A 191 36.77 -6.04 -23.97
CA GLY A 191 36.59 -5.01 -22.95
C GLY A 191 35.87 -5.56 -21.73
N SER A 192 36.64 -5.98 -20.71
CA SER A 192 36.11 -6.44 -19.43
C SER A 192 35.29 -5.35 -18.75
N ARG A 193 33.95 -5.47 -18.80
CA ARG A 193 33.03 -4.65 -17.99
C ARG A 193 32.63 -5.44 -16.75
N ALA A 194 33.01 -4.93 -15.59
CA ALA A 194 32.60 -5.47 -14.30
C ALA A 194 31.06 -5.44 -14.17
N PRO A 195 30.45 -6.43 -13.47
CA PRO A 195 29.01 -6.44 -13.26
C PRO A 195 28.60 -5.27 -12.33
N PRO A 196 27.38 -4.73 -12.46
CA PRO A 196 26.91 -3.67 -11.57
C PRO A 196 26.86 -4.19 -10.14
N SER A 197 27.52 -3.45 -9.25
CA SER A 197 27.58 -3.72 -7.81
C SER A 197 26.17 -3.68 -7.20
N ALA A 198 25.78 -4.77 -6.53
CA ALA A 198 24.58 -4.80 -5.70
C ALA A 198 24.68 -3.74 -4.59
N PRO A 199 23.56 -3.08 -4.21
CA PRO A 199 23.57 -2.12 -3.11
C PRO A 199 23.96 -2.80 -1.79
N PRO A 200 24.61 -2.08 -0.86
CA PRO A 200 25.16 -2.69 0.34
C PRO A 200 24.07 -3.32 1.20
N ARG A 201 24.25 -4.61 1.52
CA ARG A 201 23.43 -5.32 2.51
C ARG A 201 23.65 -4.69 3.89
N ALA A 202 22.61 -4.10 4.45
CA ALA A 202 22.66 -3.64 5.84
C ALA A 202 22.62 -4.83 6.80
N ALA A 203 23.32 -4.69 7.94
CA ALA A 203 23.42 -5.70 8.97
C ALA A 203 22.05 -6.09 9.59
N PRO A 204 21.89 -7.35 10.06
CA PRO A 204 20.72 -7.77 10.81
C PRO A 204 20.55 -6.90 12.08
N GLY A 205 19.35 -6.35 12.30
CA GLY A 205 19.03 -5.53 13.48
C GLY A 205 18.73 -4.04 13.20
N PHE A 206 18.96 -3.53 11.98
CA PHE A 206 18.68 -2.12 11.64
C PHE A 206 17.18 -1.74 11.66
N TRP A 207 16.28 -2.72 11.59
CA TRP A 207 14.86 -2.49 11.31
C TRP A 207 13.97 -2.23 12.52
N GLU A 208 14.43 -2.52 13.74
CA GLU A 208 13.64 -2.33 14.96
C GLU A 208 13.46 -0.85 15.34
N SER A 209 14.32 0.04 14.81
CA SER A 209 14.40 1.44 15.25
C SER A 209 13.75 2.47 14.32
N TYR A 210 13.34 2.09 13.10
CA TYR A 210 12.86 3.06 12.10
C TYR A 210 11.38 2.95 11.72
N CYS A 211 10.73 1.84 12.05
CA CYS A 211 9.28 1.67 11.90
C CYS A 211 8.49 1.97 13.19
N THR A 212 9.17 2.48 14.23
CA THR A 212 8.65 2.71 15.58
C THR A 212 8.80 4.16 16.05
N ILE A 213 9.18 5.10 15.18
CA ILE A 213 9.07 6.53 15.51
C ILE A 213 7.59 6.95 15.40
N LEU A 214 6.78 6.36 16.28
CA LEU A 214 5.44 6.79 16.64
C LEU A 214 5.51 8.19 17.26
#